data_AF-A0A0M8VVG6-F1
#
_entry.id   AF-A0A0M8VVG6-F1
#
_cell.length_a   1.000
_cell.length_b   1.000
_cell.length_c   1.000
_cell.angle_alpha   90.00
_cell.angle_beta   90.00
_cell.angle_gamma   90.00
#
_symmetry.space_group_name_H-M   'P 1'
#
loop_
_entity.id
_entity.type
_entity.pdbx_description
1 polymer ?
#
loop_
_entity_poly.entity_id
_entity_poly.type
_entity_poly.pdbx_seq_one_letter_code
_entity_poly.pdbx_strand_id
1 'polypeptide(L)'
;MGEGGGLDFERGQPWLNVVLYRNGDGDGDGNIPAAYFDAMIAMADTIHNEPRWRAWWSGAEQRELTISVNYSAKSGRGSVTARGGRTWASFRMEESRFRGRGAGALAHLAHTDLATVFARVSTALDMPVPGDIPRPADATAPTPENVASRERLADLRKRRRTQPQP
;
A
#
# COMPACT_ATOMS: atom_id res chain seq x y z
N MET A 1 -30.31 -34.09 2.23
CA MET A 1 -29.03 -33.92 1.50
C MET A 1 -29.08 -32.52 0.90
N GLY A 2 -28.39 -31.57 1.53
CA GLY A 2 -28.33 -30.19 1.05
C GLY A 2 -27.10 -30.05 0.16
N GLU A 3 -27.29 -29.84 -1.13
CA GLU A 3 -26.22 -29.57 -2.07
C GLU A 3 -25.65 -28.17 -1.81
N GLY A 4 -24.34 -28.11 -1.61
CA GLY A 4 -23.60 -26.89 -1.37
C GLY A 4 -23.64 -25.98 -2.59
N GLY A 5 -24.19 -24.79 -2.41
CA GLY A 5 -24.09 -23.71 -3.37
C GLY A 5 -22.63 -23.36 -3.60
N GLY A 6 -22.09 -23.85 -4.71
CA GLY A 6 -20.84 -23.36 -5.27
C GLY A 6 -20.98 -21.86 -5.47
N LEU A 7 -20.11 -21.11 -4.83
CA LEU A 7 -19.96 -19.68 -5.10
C LEU A 7 -19.52 -19.56 -6.56
N ASP A 8 -20.49 -19.26 -7.43
CA ASP A 8 -20.25 -18.79 -8.79
C ASP A 8 -19.35 -17.55 -8.70
N PHE A 9 -18.05 -17.79 -8.91
CA PHE A 9 -17.09 -16.76 -9.27
C PHE A 9 -17.46 -16.29 -10.67
N GLU A 10 -18.46 -15.40 -10.77
CA GLU A 10 -18.80 -14.71 -12.01
C GLU A 10 -17.51 -14.15 -12.63
N ARG A 11 -17.19 -14.64 -13.83
CA ARG A 11 -16.12 -14.12 -14.67
C ARG A 11 -16.42 -12.65 -14.97
N GLY A 12 -15.68 -11.73 -14.36
CA GLY A 12 -15.66 -10.34 -14.83
C GLY A 12 -15.12 -9.28 -13.88
N GLN A 13 -15.12 -9.50 -12.56
CA GLN A 13 -14.58 -8.50 -11.62
C GLN A 13 -13.31 -9.00 -10.90
N PRO A 14 -12.25 -8.18 -10.84
CA PRO A 14 -11.05 -8.56 -10.11
C PRO A 14 -11.36 -8.62 -8.61
N TRP A 15 -10.88 -9.67 -7.94
CA TRP A 15 -11.00 -9.81 -6.48
C TRP A 15 -10.16 -8.76 -5.74
N LEU A 16 -9.18 -8.15 -6.40
CA LEU A 16 -8.29 -7.12 -5.87
C LEU A 16 -8.38 -5.87 -6.74
N ASN A 17 -8.74 -4.75 -6.13
CA ASN A 17 -8.72 -3.43 -6.74
C ASN A 17 -7.74 -2.55 -5.96
N VAL A 18 -6.82 -1.86 -6.65
CA VAL A 18 -5.92 -0.88 -6.03
C VAL A 18 -6.19 0.47 -6.66
N VAL A 19 -6.51 1.47 -5.83
CA VAL A 19 -6.76 2.83 -6.25
C VAL A 19 -5.86 3.80 -5.50
N LEU A 20 -5.18 4.65 -6.25
CA LEU A 20 -4.23 5.62 -5.75
C LEU A 20 -4.79 7.02 -5.95
N TYR A 21 -4.92 7.78 -4.87
CA TYR A 21 -5.50 9.12 -4.89
C TYR A 21 -4.52 10.15 -4.30
N ARG A 22 -4.66 11.39 -4.74
CA ARG A 22 -4.14 12.58 -4.04
C ARG A 22 -5.34 13.42 -3.62
N ASN A 23 -5.39 13.86 -2.35
CA ASN A 23 -6.34 14.90 -1.96
C ASN A 23 -5.82 16.26 -2.43
N GLY A 24 -6.57 16.91 -3.33
CA GLY A 24 -6.29 18.26 -3.80
C GLY A 24 -6.90 19.31 -2.90
N ASP A 25 -6.14 19.78 -1.92
CA ASP A 25 -6.38 21.08 -1.28
C ASP A 25 -5.25 22.02 -1.72
N GLY A 26 -5.46 22.73 -2.83
CA GLY A 26 -4.72 23.94 -3.22
C GLY A 26 -3.27 23.75 -3.71
N ASP A 27 -3.08 24.07 -5.00
CA ASP A 27 -1.82 24.43 -5.68
C ASP A 27 -0.56 23.57 -5.50
N GLY A 28 -0.11 23.01 -6.62
CA GLY A 28 1.27 22.57 -6.82
C GLY A 28 1.34 21.15 -7.36
N ASP A 29 1.68 21.06 -8.64
CA ASP A 29 2.46 20.08 -9.42
C ASP A 29 3.02 18.81 -8.74
N GLY A 30 2.22 18.15 -7.91
CA GLY A 30 2.54 16.93 -7.18
C GLY A 30 1.78 15.76 -7.78
N ASN A 31 2.29 15.21 -8.87
CA ASN A 31 1.79 13.92 -9.34
C ASN A 31 2.34 12.80 -8.44
N ILE A 32 1.59 11.71 -8.26
CA ILE A 32 2.19 10.48 -7.74
C ILE A 32 3.31 10.13 -8.73
N PRO A 33 4.58 9.96 -8.29
CA PRO A 33 5.66 9.68 -9.22
C PRO A 33 5.35 8.44 -10.06
N ALA A 34 5.51 8.52 -11.38
CA ALA A 34 5.16 7.44 -12.31
C ALA A 34 5.78 6.09 -11.89
N ALA A 35 7.09 6.07 -11.58
CA ALA A 35 7.77 4.85 -11.11
C ALA A 35 7.14 4.22 -9.84
N TYR A 36 6.56 5.02 -8.95
CA TYR A 36 5.83 4.49 -7.80
C TYR A 36 4.47 3.91 -8.21
N PHE A 37 3.73 4.68 -9.02
CA PHE A 37 2.42 4.28 -9.52
C PHE A 37 2.50 2.99 -10.34
N ASP A 38 3.42 2.94 -11.31
CA ASP A 38 3.64 1.80 -12.19
C ASP A 38 4.02 0.55 -11.38
N ALA A 39 4.89 0.70 -10.38
CA ALA A 39 5.26 -0.41 -9.49
C ALA A 39 4.06 -0.93 -8.69
N MET A 40 3.23 -0.04 -8.13
CA MET A 40 2.01 -0.44 -7.40
C MET A 40 1.04 -1.21 -8.30
N ILE A 41 0.78 -0.71 -9.51
CA ILE A 41 -0.14 -1.35 -10.46
C ILE A 41 0.42 -2.69 -10.94
N ALA A 42 1.70 -2.77 -11.30
CA ALA A 42 2.34 -4.01 -11.75
C ALA A 42 2.33 -5.09 -10.65
N MET A 43 2.61 -4.73 -9.40
CA MET A 43 2.51 -5.67 -8.28
C MET A 43 1.07 -6.09 -8.02
N ALA A 44 0.11 -5.16 -8.07
CA ALA A 44 -1.31 -5.48 -7.88
C ALA A 44 -1.81 -6.46 -8.94
N ASP A 45 -1.44 -6.26 -10.21
CA ASP A 45 -1.74 -7.19 -11.30
C ASP A 45 -1.10 -8.56 -11.09
N THR A 46 0.18 -8.59 -10.69
CA THR A 46 0.89 -9.84 -10.37
C THR A 46 0.18 -10.59 -9.23
N ILE A 47 -0.15 -9.91 -8.13
CA ILE A 47 -0.89 -10.47 -6.99
C ILE A 47 -2.26 -10.97 -7.44
N HIS A 48 -2.97 -10.22 -8.27
CA HIS A 48 -4.29 -10.61 -8.76
C HIS A 48 -4.27 -11.95 -9.51
N ASN A 49 -3.25 -12.13 -10.35
CA ASN A 49 -3.09 -13.26 -11.25
C ASN A 49 -2.39 -14.48 -10.62
N GLU A 50 -1.62 -14.29 -9.53
CA GLU A 50 -0.92 -15.38 -8.86
C GLU A 50 -1.87 -16.29 -8.05
N PRO A 51 -1.92 -17.62 -8.31
CA PRO A 51 -2.84 -18.53 -7.62
C PRO A 51 -2.69 -18.56 -6.09
N ARG A 52 -1.47 -18.40 -5.57
CA ARG A 52 -1.20 -18.38 -4.12
C ARG A 52 -1.93 -17.23 -3.41
N TRP A 53 -2.04 -16.08 -4.06
CA TRP A 53 -2.70 -14.90 -3.53
C TRP A 53 -4.21 -15.04 -3.57
N ARG A 54 -4.74 -15.66 -4.63
CA ARG A 54 -6.15 -16.01 -4.73
C ARG A 54 -6.57 -17.03 -3.67
N ALA A 55 -5.72 -18.03 -3.44
CA ALA A 55 -5.92 -19.02 -2.37
C ALA A 55 -5.89 -18.35 -0.99
N TRP A 56 -4.92 -17.47 -0.72
CA TRP A 56 -4.89 -16.67 0.50
C TRP A 56 -6.19 -15.86 0.68
N TRP A 57 -6.64 -15.14 -0.35
CA TRP A 57 -7.84 -14.30 -0.28
C TRP A 57 -9.12 -15.11 -0.07
N SER A 58 -9.20 -16.36 -0.57
CA SER A 58 -10.37 -17.22 -0.34
C SER A 58 -10.63 -17.51 1.14
N GLY A 59 -9.61 -17.41 2.00
CA GLY A 59 -9.76 -17.52 3.45
C GLY A 59 -10.41 -16.31 4.13
N ALA A 60 -10.58 -15.19 3.41
CA ALA A 60 -11.22 -13.98 3.95
C ALA A 60 -12.75 -14.10 4.08
N GLU A 61 -13.36 -15.08 3.40
CA GLU A 61 -14.82 -15.16 3.17
C GLU A 61 -15.40 -13.88 2.52
N GLN A 62 -14.56 -13.09 1.86
CA GLN A 62 -14.93 -11.87 1.15
C GLN A 62 -14.73 -12.08 -0.36
N ARG A 63 -15.63 -11.50 -1.15
CA ARG A 63 -15.57 -11.60 -2.62
C ARG A 63 -14.51 -10.67 -3.20
N GLU A 64 -14.29 -9.53 -2.57
CA GLU A 64 -13.48 -8.43 -3.12
C GLU A 64 -12.72 -7.66 -2.04
N LEU A 65 -11.51 -7.24 -2.36
CA LEU A 65 -10.67 -6.30 -1.64
C LEU A 65 -10.42 -5.06 -2.51
N THR A 66 -10.85 -3.90 -2.04
CA THR A 66 -10.43 -2.60 -2.58
C THR A 66 -9.43 -1.95 -1.63
N ILE A 67 -8.22 -1.68 -2.12
CA ILE A 67 -7.19 -0.91 -1.43
C ILE A 67 -7.19 0.50 -1.99
N SER A 68 -7.44 1.47 -1.13
CA SER A 68 -7.38 2.90 -1.46
C SER A 68 -6.21 3.53 -0.72
N VAL A 69 -5.22 4.06 -1.45
CA VAL A 69 -4.10 4.80 -0.84
C VAL A 69 -4.19 6.26 -1.22
N ASN A 70 -4.34 7.10 -0.21
CA ASN A 70 -4.44 8.55 -0.34
C ASN A 70 -3.13 9.20 0.11
N TYR A 71 -2.49 9.94 -0.79
CA TYR A 71 -1.29 10.71 -0.46
C TYR A 71 -1.67 12.15 -0.15
N SER A 72 -1.22 12.63 1.00
CA SER A 72 -1.45 14.01 1.44
C SER A 72 -0.26 14.56 2.21
N ALA A 73 -0.28 15.86 2.52
CA ALA A 73 0.78 16.52 3.29
C ALA A 73 0.98 15.93 4.70
N LYS A 74 0.00 15.21 5.25
CA LYS A 74 0.07 14.57 6.57
C LYS A 74 -0.29 13.09 6.48
N SER A 75 0.44 12.25 7.22
CA SER A 75 0.03 10.85 7.41
C SER A 75 -1.28 10.83 8.20
N GLY A 76 -2.12 9.83 7.91
CA GLY A 76 -3.36 9.62 8.64
C GLY A 76 -3.50 8.17 9.08
N ARG A 77 -4.56 7.89 9.83
CA ARG A 77 -4.92 6.51 10.19
C ARG A 77 -5.34 5.76 8.93
N GLY A 78 -4.96 4.49 8.87
CA GLY A 78 -5.57 3.54 7.96
C GLY A 78 -6.80 2.90 8.60
N SER A 79 -7.74 2.45 7.80
CA SER A 79 -8.91 1.71 8.25
C SER A 79 -9.17 0.55 7.30
N VAL A 80 -9.54 -0.60 7.87
CA VAL A 80 -10.05 -1.74 7.11
C VAL A 80 -11.49 -1.96 7.55
N THR A 81 -12.40 -2.03 6.59
CA THR A 81 -13.84 -2.22 6.83
C THR A 81 -14.33 -3.34 5.93
N ALA A 82 -15.02 -4.32 6.49
CA ALA A 82 -15.68 -5.39 5.73
C ALA A 82 -17.21 -5.26 5.85
N ARG A 83 -17.92 -5.24 4.73
CA ARG A 83 -19.39 -5.20 4.70
C ARG A 83 -19.92 -5.75 3.37
N GLY A 84 -20.95 -6.60 3.45
CA GLY A 84 -21.66 -7.08 2.25
C GLY A 84 -20.80 -7.90 1.29
N GLY A 85 -19.87 -8.71 1.83
CA GLY A 85 -18.96 -9.53 1.03
C GLY A 85 -17.83 -8.75 0.36
N ARG A 86 -17.57 -7.51 0.78
CA ARG A 86 -16.51 -6.64 0.27
C ARG A 86 -15.67 -6.08 1.42
N THR A 87 -14.38 -5.94 1.17
CA THR A 87 -13.43 -5.29 2.08
C THR A 87 -12.88 -4.02 1.44
N TRP A 88 -12.87 -2.93 2.20
CA TRP A 88 -12.20 -1.69 1.84
C TRP A 88 -11.07 -1.41 2.82
N ALA A 89 -9.88 -1.24 2.28
CA ALA A 89 -8.67 -0.92 3.04
C ALA A 89 -8.18 0.46 2.61
N SER A 90 -8.44 1.46 3.44
CA SER A 90 -8.12 2.86 3.15
C SER A 90 -6.92 3.30 3.96
N PHE A 91 -5.90 3.85 3.31
CA PHE A 91 -4.66 4.31 3.95
C PHE A 91 -4.35 5.74 3.54
N ARG A 92 -3.92 6.56 4.50
CA ARG A 92 -3.41 7.91 4.23
C ARG A 92 -1.92 7.98 4.50
N MET A 93 -1.14 8.23 3.46
CA MET A 93 0.33 8.26 3.49
C MET A 93 0.87 9.67 3.21
N GLU A 94 2.08 9.95 3.68
CA GLU A 94 2.74 11.24 3.44
C GLU A 94 3.36 11.32 2.04
N GLU A 95 2.99 12.34 1.28
CA GLU A 95 3.59 12.63 -0.02
C GLU A 95 5.09 13.00 0.10
N SER A 96 5.51 13.53 1.25
CA SER A 96 6.90 13.91 1.53
C SER A 96 7.89 12.74 1.36
N ARG A 97 7.39 11.50 1.46
CA ARG A 97 8.17 10.27 1.30
C ARG A 97 8.71 10.09 -0.12
N PHE A 98 8.10 10.71 -1.13
CA PHE A 98 8.57 10.66 -2.51
C PHE A 98 9.77 11.55 -2.78
N ARG A 99 9.94 12.62 -2.01
CA ARG A 99 10.91 13.68 -2.30
C ARG A 99 12.35 13.16 -2.36
N GLY A 100 13.04 13.48 -3.46
CA GLY A 100 14.45 13.15 -3.67
C GLY A 100 14.74 11.67 -3.89
N ARG A 101 13.73 10.84 -4.21
CA ARG A 101 13.94 9.43 -4.54
C ARG A 101 14.03 9.23 -6.05
N GLY A 102 14.99 8.42 -6.48
CA GLY A 102 15.03 7.88 -7.84
C GLY A 102 14.01 6.75 -8.06
N ALA A 103 13.81 6.34 -9.31
CA ALA A 103 12.81 5.35 -9.72
C ALA A 103 12.89 4.04 -8.91
N GLY A 104 14.06 3.42 -8.79
CA GLY A 104 14.20 2.16 -8.03
C GLY A 104 13.87 2.31 -6.53
N ALA A 105 14.15 3.47 -5.93
CA ALA A 105 13.81 3.75 -4.53
C ALA A 105 12.32 4.08 -4.34
N LEU A 106 11.62 4.50 -5.40
CA LEU A 106 10.17 4.65 -5.46
C LEU A 106 9.48 3.30 -5.65
N ALA A 107 9.99 2.44 -6.54
CA ALA A 107 9.49 1.07 -6.71
C ALA A 107 9.65 0.23 -5.43
N HIS A 108 10.77 0.38 -4.72
CA HIS A 108 10.94 -0.25 -3.40
C HIS A 108 10.00 0.33 -2.33
N LEU A 109 9.70 1.63 -2.38
CA LEU A 109 8.71 2.25 -1.49
C LEU A 109 7.33 1.63 -1.71
N ALA A 110 6.91 1.49 -2.98
CA ALA A 110 5.66 0.87 -3.35
C ALA A 110 5.55 -0.56 -2.80
N HIS A 111 6.61 -1.36 -2.95
CA HIS A 111 6.67 -2.72 -2.41
C HIS A 111 6.46 -2.75 -0.89
N THR A 112 7.17 -1.89 -0.16
CA THR A 112 7.07 -1.82 1.31
C THR A 112 5.69 -1.35 1.77
N ASP A 113 5.12 -0.36 1.07
CA ASP A 113 3.81 0.19 1.38
C ASP A 113 2.70 -0.85 1.13
N LEU A 114 2.77 -1.59 0.02
CA LEU A 114 1.84 -2.66 -0.29
C LEU A 114 1.94 -3.83 0.71
N ALA A 115 3.14 -4.23 1.09
CA ALA A 115 3.35 -5.23 2.16
C ALA A 115 2.73 -4.80 3.50
N THR A 116 2.91 -3.53 3.86
CA THR A 116 2.32 -2.96 5.07
C THR A 116 0.79 -2.97 5.01
N VAL A 117 0.23 -2.67 3.84
CA VAL A 117 -1.22 -2.71 3.62
C VAL A 117 -1.77 -4.13 3.79
N PHE A 118 -1.18 -5.12 3.13
CA PHE A 118 -1.64 -6.50 3.22
C PHE A 118 -1.51 -7.06 4.63
N ALA A 119 -0.43 -6.75 5.36
CA ALA A 119 -0.29 -7.14 6.76
C ALA A 119 -1.42 -6.57 7.63
N ARG A 120 -1.82 -5.31 7.40
CA ARG A 120 -2.95 -4.69 8.11
C ARG A 120 -4.29 -5.29 7.74
N VAL A 121 -4.50 -5.64 6.46
CA VAL A 121 -5.70 -6.35 6.01
C VAL A 121 -5.77 -7.72 6.68
N SER A 122 -4.67 -8.49 6.69
CA SER A 122 -4.59 -9.77 7.39
C SER A 122 -4.97 -9.64 8.86
N THR A 123 -4.36 -8.70 9.58
CA THR A 123 -4.67 -8.49 11.00
C THR A 123 -6.14 -8.10 11.22
N ALA A 124 -6.70 -7.24 10.36
CA ALA A 124 -8.08 -6.80 10.51
C ALA A 124 -9.13 -7.89 10.19
N LEU A 125 -8.77 -8.86 9.35
CA LEU A 125 -9.63 -9.97 8.96
C LEU A 125 -9.29 -11.28 9.70
N ASP A 126 -8.37 -11.24 10.69
CA ASP A 126 -7.86 -12.41 11.41
C ASP A 126 -7.34 -13.53 10.47
N MET A 127 -6.68 -13.12 9.39
CA MET A 127 -6.09 -14.02 8.40
C MET A 127 -4.57 -14.13 8.63
N PRO A 128 -3.94 -15.24 8.20
CA PRO A 128 -2.49 -15.29 8.13
C PRO A 128 -1.94 -14.16 7.24
N VAL A 129 -0.75 -13.66 7.58
CA VAL A 129 -0.03 -12.72 6.71
C VAL A 129 0.26 -13.46 5.39
N PRO A 130 -0.07 -12.86 4.22
CA PRO A 130 0.21 -13.51 2.96
C PRO A 130 1.72 -13.68 2.77
N GLY A 131 2.10 -14.57 1.86
CA GLY A 131 3.50 -14.74 1.48
C GLY A 131 4.11 -13.48 0.84
N ASP A 132 5.37 -13.55 0.45
CA ASP A 132 6.11 -12.39 -0.04
C ASP A 132 5.41 -11.68 -1.19
N ILE A 133 5.20 -10.37 -1.02
CA ILE A 133 4.72 -9.46 -2.07
C ILE A 133 5.71 -9.52 -3.24
N PRO A 134 5.24 -9.69 -4.49
CA PRO A 134 6.11 -9.69 -5.65
C PRO A 134 6.93 -8.40 -5.69
N ARG A 135 8.25 -8.54 -5.84
CA ARG A 135 9.17 -7.40 -5.84
C ARG A 135 9.33 -6.86 -7.27
N PRO A 136 9.15 -5.54 -7.50
CA PRO A 136 9.43 -4.95 -8.80
C PRO A 136 10.91 -5.16 -9.19
N ALA A 137 11.18 -5.48 -10.46
CA ALA A 137 12.52 -5.82 -10.93
C ALA A 137 13.53 -4.67 -10.77
N ASP A 138 13.06 -3.43 -10.83
CA ASP A 138 13.82 -2.20 -10.68
C ASP A 138 13.92 -1.71 -9.21
N ALA A 139 13.25 -2.40 -8.27
CA ALA A 139 13.20 -1.98 -6.88
C ALA A 139 14.59 -2.05 -6.21
N THR A 140 15.12 -0.88 -5.89
CA THR A 140 16.42 -0.72 -5.22
C THR A 140 16.19 -0.35 -3.75
N ALA A 141 16.67 -1.20 -2.85
CA ALA A 141 16.61 -0.94 -1.42
C ALA A 141 17.44 0.30 -1.05
N PRO A 142 17.05 1.08 -0.03
CA PRO A 142 17.87 2.20 0.45
C PRO A 142 19.24 1.68 0.93
N THR A 143 20.30 2.38 0.56
CA THR A 143 21.65 2.10 1.06
C THR A 143 21.75 2.46 2.56
N PRO A 144 22.67 1.84 3.32
CA PRO A 144 22.90 2.19 4.72
C PRO A 144 23.19 3.68 4.94
N GLU A 145 23.91 4.30 4.00
CA GLU A 145 24.21 5.75 4.02
C GLU A 145 22.95 6.61 3.86
N ASN A 146 22.03 6.20 2.98
CA ASN A 146 20.74 6.88 2.81
C ASN A 146 19.87 6.78 4.08
N VAL A 147 19.92 5.64 4.77
CA VAL A 147 19.21 5.44 6.04
C VAL A 147 19.82 6.34 7.12
N ALA A 148 21.14 6.29 7.31
CA ALA A 148 21.85 7.10 8.30
C ALA A 148 21.65 8.61 8.07
N SER A 149 21.65 9.06 6.81
CA SER A 149 21.40 10.47 6.46
C SER A 149 19.98 10.91 6.80
N ARG A 150 18.98 10.03 6.63
CA ARG A 150 17.59 10.29 7.00
C ARG A 150 17.40 10.35 8.51
N GLU A 151 18.03 9.44 9.25
CA GLU A 151 18.01 9.43 10.72
C GLU A 151 18.61 10.71 11.28
N ARG A 152 19.80 11.12 10.79
CA ARG A 152 20.43 12.39 11.16
C ARG A 152 19.52 13.59 10.88
N LEU A 153 18.85 13.63 9.72
CA LEU A 153 17.94 14.72 9.39
C LEU A 153 16.69 14.74 10.28
N ALA A 154 16.16 13.56 10.64
CA ALA A 154 15.04 13.44 11.57
C ALA A 154 15.41 13.92 12.97
N ASP A 155 16.60 13.57 13.45
CA ASP A 155 17.14 14.03 14.73
C ASP A 155 17.35 15.55 14.76
N LEU A 156 17.90 16.13 13.68
CA LEU A 156 18.06 17.58 13.55
C LEU A 156 16.70 18.30 13.58
N ARG A 157 15.68 17.77 12.88
CA ARG A 157 14.33 18.33 12.90
C ARG A 157 13.67 18.22 14.28
N LYS A 158 13.88 17.11 14.99
CA LYS A 158 13.36 16.92 16.35
C LYS A 158 13.97 17.94 17.31
N ARG A 159 15.30 18.11 17.28
CA ARG A 159 16.03 19.07 18.11
C ARG A 159 15.57 20.52 17.86
N ARG A 160 15.38 20.90 16.59
CA ARG A 160 14.88 22.24 16.22
C ARG A 160 13.45 22.51 16.69
N ARG A 161 12.64 21.46 16.88
CA ARG A 161 11.24 21.59 17.34
C ARG A 161 11.12 21.71 18.86
N THR A 162 12.14 21.24 19.61
CA THR A 162 12.23 21.33 21.07
C THR A 162 13.00 22.57 21.57
N GLN A 163 13.56 23.38 20.68
CA GLN A 163 14.16 24.66 21.04
C GLN A 163 13.06 25.74 21.04
N PRO A 164 12.82 26.45 22.17
CA PRO A 164 12.06 27.69 22.12
C PRO A 164 12.86 28.68 21.26
N GLN A 165 12.22 29.29 20.26
CA GLN A 165 12.85 30.43 19.58
C GLN A 165 12.98 31.58 20.59
N PRO A 166 14.10 32.32 20.58
CA PRO A 166 14.26 33.53 21.39
C PRO A 166 13.27 34.63 21.00
#